data_AF-A0A243AK51-F1
#
_entry.id   AF-A0A243AK51-F1
#
_cell.length_a   1.000
_cell.length_b   1.000
_cell.length_c   1.000
_cell.angle_alpha   90.00
_cell.angle_beta   90.00
_cell.angle_gamma   90.00
#
_symmetry.space_group_name_H-M   'P 1'
#
loop_
_entity.id
_entity.type
_entity.pdbx_description
1 polymer ?
#
loop_
_entity_poly.entity_id
_entity_poly.type
_entity_poly.pdbx_seq_one_letter_code
_entity_poly.pdbx_strand_id
1 'polypeptide(L)'
;MNIVKENQKSNYFFDSFFKNHPIENDVFVIEVNEKHFIFEHDTVIDMIKNFTQKDQDYIRRQLQLYNYLNQDLRICLIQIASDYIRRLIGKHKKTDCKILPLQSVINCN
;
A
#
# COMPACT_ATOMS: atom_id res chain seq x y z
N MET A 1 -4.96 14.81 -24.92
CA MET A 1 -5.90 13.84 -24.31
C MET A 1 -5.42 12.42 -24.62
N ASN A 2 -4.55 11.84 -23.77
CA ASN A 2 -4.13 10.41 -23.84
C ASN A 2 -4.20 9.72 -22.46
N ILE A 3 -4.54 10.48 -21.41
CA ILE A 3 -4.47 10.06 -20.00
C ILE A 3 -5.39 8.86 -19.71
N VAL A 4 -6.53 8.75 -20.40
CA VAL A 4 -7.52 7.70 -20.16
C VAL A 4 -7.02 6.31 -20.57
N LYS A 5 -6.26 6.20 -21.67
CA LYS A 5 -5.79 4.90 -22.19
C LYS A 5 -4.63 4.32 -21.38
N GLU A 6 -3.77 5.17 -20.80
CA GLU A 6 -2.66 4.74 -19.94
C GLU A 6 -3.17 4.25 -18.58
N ASN A 7 -4.08 5.01 -17.94
CA ASN A 7 -4.68 4.61 -16.66
C ASN A 7 -5.41 3.26 -16.75
N GLN A 8 -6.09 2.97 -17.87
CA GLN A 8 -6.75 1.68 -18.09
C GLN A 8 -5.77 0.50 -18.17
N LYS A 9 -4.60 0.67 -18.80
CA LYS A 9 -3.58 -0.39 -18.87
C LYS A 9 -2.93 -0.65 -17.52
N SER A 10 -2.77 0.40 -16.71
CA SER A 10 -2.20 0.31 -15.37
C SER A 10 -3.07 -0.51 -14.43
N ASN A 11 -4.38 -0.26 -14.43
CA ASN A 11 -5.34 -1.04 -13.63
C ASN A 11 -5.35 -2.53 -14.02
N TYR A 12 -5.27 -2.83 -15.32
CA TYR A 12 -5.18 -4.21 -15.81
C TYR A 12 -3.96 -4.96 -15.26
N PHE A 13 -2.82 -4.28 -15.10
CA PHE A 13 -1.63 -4.89 -14.49
C PHE A 13 -1.92 -5.32 -13.04
N PHE A 14 -2.44 -4.42 -12.20
CA PHE A 14 -2.69 -4.72 -10.79
C PHE A 14 -3.72 -5.83 -10.61
N ASP A 15 -4.83 -5.77 -11.35
CA ASP A 15 -5.87 -6.81 -11.29
C ASP A 15 -5.32 -8.19 -11.66
N SER A 16 -4.55 -8.27 -12.75
CA SER A 16 -3.91 -9.52 -13.18
C SER A 16 -2.84 -9.99 -12.20
N PHE A 17 -2.02 -9.07 -11.67
CA PHE A 17 -0.93 -9.38 -10.76
C PHE A 17 -1.45 -9.98 -9.45
N PHE A 18 -2.41 -9.34 -8.78
CA PHE A 18 -2.96 -9.83 -7.51
C PHE A 18 -3.87 -11.05 -7.68
N LYS A 19 -4.47 -11.26 -8.86
CA LYS A 19 -5.15 -12.53 -9.17
C LYS A 19 -4.18 -13.71 -9.22
N ASN A 20 -2.97 -13.51 -9.73
CA ASN A 20 -1.94 -14.56 -9.84
C ASN A 20 -1.13 -14.73 -8.55
N HIS A 21 -1.10 -13.70 -7.69
CA HIS A 21 -0.39 -13.71 -6.42
C HIS A 21 -1.39 -13.30 -5.32
N PRO A 22 -2.31 -14.20 -4.95
CA PRO A 22 -3.36 -13.88 -3.98
C PRO A 22 -2.72 -13.55 -2.63
N ILE A 23 -3.16 -12.44 -2.05
CA ILE A 23 -2.77 -12.01 -0.72
C ILE A 23 -4.00 -12.21 0.16
N GLU A 24 -3.80 -12.82 1.33
CA GLU A 24 -4.85 -12.93 2.33
C GLU A 24 -5.24 -11.53 2.81
N ASN A 25 -6.53 -11.21 2.77
CA ASN A 25 -6.99 -9.91 3.23
C ASN A 25 -6.96 -9.87 4.77
N ASP A 26 -5.85 -9.38 5.31
CA ASP A 26 -5.65 -9.13 6.73
C ASP A 26 -5.65 -7.61 7.03
N VAL A 27 -5.82 -7.25 8.30
CA VAL A 27 -5.85 -5.88 8.78
C VAL A 27 -4.52 -5.55 9.45
N PHE A 28 -3.96 -4.39 9.13
CA PHE A 28 -2.78 -3.85 9.81
C PHE A 28 -3.01 -2.40 10.22
N VAL A 29 -2.27 -1.97 11.25
CA VAL A 29 -2.37 -0.62 11.78
C VAL A 29 -1.05 0.11 11.57
N ILE A 30 -1.14 1.30 11.01
CA ILE A 30 -0.05 2.25 10.90
C ILE A 30 -0.24 3.32 11.97
N GLU A 31 0.72 3.45 12.87
CA GLU A 31 0.77 4.53 13.87
C GLU A 31 1.73 5.63 13.41
N VAL A 32 1.27 6.89 13.39
CA VAL A 32 2.08 8.08 13.12
C VAL A 32 1.60 9.25 13.97
N ASN A 33 2.50 9.88 14.73
CA ASN A 33 2.20 11.02 15.61
C ASN A 33 1.01 10.73 16.55
N GLU A 34 1.02 9.56 17.22
CA GLU A 34 -0.04 9.11 18.15
C GLU A 34 -1.42 8.91 17.48
N LYS A 35 -1.49 9.00 16.14
CA LYS A 35 -2.68 8.67 15.34
C LYS A 35 -2.54 7.29 14.76
N HIS A 36 -3.64 6.53 14.79
CA HIS A 36 -3.73 5.18 14.25
C HIS A 36 -4.53 5.18 12.95
N PHE A 37 -3.98 4.54 11.92
CA PHE A 37 -4.62 4.34 10.62
C PHE A 37 -4.74 2.85 10.37
N ILE A 38 -5.97 2.38 10.19
CA ILE A 38 -6.27 0.96 10.00
C ILE A 38 -6.44 0.72 8.50
N PHE A 39 -5.77 -0.31 7.97
CA PHE A 39 -5.83 -0.69 6.58
C PHE A 39 -6.09 -2.18 6.42
N GLU A 40 -6.92 -2.51 5.44
CA GLU A 40 -7.01 -3.83 4.85
C GLU A 40 -6.13 -3.91 3.60
N HIS A 41 -5.58 -5.08 3.30
CA HIS A 41 -4.75 -5.27 2.10
C HIS A 41 -5.53 -4.92 0.82
N ASP A 42 -6.79 -5.34 0.71
CA ASP A 42 -7.64 -5.04 -0.43
C ASP A 42 -7.88 -3.53 -0.59
N THR A 43 -8.05 -2.82 0.53
CA THR A 43 -8.19 -1.36 0.52
C THR A 43 -6.94 -0.68 -0.02
N VAL A 44 -5.74 -1.18 0.32
CA VAL A 44 -4.49 -0.67 -0.25
C VAL A 44 -4.40 -0.95 -1.75
N ILE A 45 -4.79 -2.14 -2.19
CA ILE A 45 -4.79 -2.50 -3.61
C ILE A 45 -5.71 -1.56 -4.41
N ASP A 46 -6.92 -1.29 -3.92
CA ASP A 46 -7.85 -0.37 -4.58
C ASP A 46 -7.38 1.08 -4.50
N MET A 47 -6.71 1.47 -3.42
CA MET A 47 -6.06 2.78 -3.31
C MET A 47 -4.99 2.97 -4.40
N ILE A 48 -4.15 1.96 -4.67
CA ILE A 48 -3.11 2.01 -5.71
C ILE A 48 -3.71 2.28 -7.10
N LYS A 49 -4.87 1.69 -7.41
CA LYS A 49 -5.58 1.91 -8.69
C LYS A 49 -6.04 3.35 -8.89
N ASN A 50 -6.15 4.13 -7.81
CA ASN A 50 -6.55 5.53 -7.83
C ASN A 50 -5.37 6.51 -7.76
N PHE A 51 -4.13 6.02 -7.67
CA PHE A 51 -2.94 6.87 -7.68
C PHE A 51 -2.60 7.45 -9.05
N THR A 52 -1.70 8.42 -9.07
CA THR A 52 -1.18 8.98 -10.33
C THR A 52 -0.43 7.91 -11.11
N GLN A 53 -0.44 7.98 -12.45
CA GLN A 53 0.28 7.01 -13.29
C GLN A 53 1.76 6.85 -12.89
N LYS A 54 2.41 7.96 -12.50
CA LYS A 54 3.81 7.94 -12.03
C LYS A 54 3.98 7.11 -10.76
N ASP A 55 3.08 7.25 -9.79
CA ASP A 55 3.12 6.47 -8.55
C ASP A 55 2.77 5.00 -8.84
N GLN A 56 1.81 4.74 -9.72
CA GLN A 56 1.46 3.39 -10.16
C GLN A 56 2.64 2.67 -10.84
N ASP A 57 3.36 3.35 -11.74
CA ASP A 57 4.54 2.79 -12.39
C ASP A 57 5.66 2.46 -11.38
N TYR A 58 5.84 3.32 -10.38
CA TYR A 58 6.77 3.06 -9.28
C TYR A 58 6.36 1.81 -8.48
N ILE A 59 5.10 1.74 -8.07
CA ILE A 59 4.55 0.63 -7.28
C ILE A 59 4.60 -0.67 -8.07
N ARG A 60 4.27 -0.65 -9.36
CA ARG A 60 4.41 -1.79 -10.26
C ARG A 60 5.84 -2.35 -10.22
N ARG A 61 6.86 -1.50 -10.31
CA ARG A 61 8.27 -1.94 -10.23
C ARG A 61 8.60 -2.57 -8.87
N GLN A 62 8.06 -2.02 -7.78
CA GLN A 62 8.24 -2.59 -6.44
C GLN A 62 7.60 -3.98 -6.33
N LEU A 63 6.34 -4.12 -6.74
CA LEU A 63 5.64 -5.41 -6.71
C LEU A 63 6.35 -6.49 -7.54
N GLN A 64 6.82 -6.12 -8.74
CA GLN A 64 7.58 -7.03 -9.59
C GLN A 64 8.91 -7.45 -8.94
N LEU A 65 9.61 -6.53 -8.27
CA LEU A 65 10.85 -6.82 -7.58
C LEU A 65 10.63 -7.75 -6.39
N TYR A 66 9.64 -7.46 -5.54
CA TYR A 66 9.29 -8.31 -4.40
C TYR A 66 8.95 -9.73 -4.87
N ASN A 67 8.13 -9.84 -5.91
CA ASN A 67 7.78 -11.13 -6.48
C ASN A 67 9.00 -11.89 -7.04
N TYR A 68 9.88 -11.20 -7.79
CA TYR A 68 11.10 -11.79 -8.32
C TYR A 68 12.02 -12.32 -7.21
N LEU A 69 12.08 -11.63 -6.08
CA LEU A 69 12.85 -12.03 -4.91
C LEU A 69 12.12 -13.04 -4.01
N ASN A 70 10.91 -13.50 -4.38
CA ASN A 70 10.03 -14.33 -3.56
C ASN A 70 9.79 -13.75 -2.15
N GLN A 71 9.71 -12.43 -2.05
CA GLN A 71 9.42 -11.72 -0.82
C GLN A 71 7.91 -11.61 -0.59
N ASP A 72 7.51 -11.46 0.66
CA ASP A 72 6.10 -11.31 1.02
C ASP A 72 5.55 -9.98 0.49
N LEU A 73 4.57 -10.07 -0.42
CA LEU A 73 3.90 -8.91 -1.01
C LEU A 73 3.09 -8.10 0.02
N ARG A 74 2.69 -8.71 1.15
CA ARG A 74 2.05 -8.00 2.27
C ARG A 74 2.95 -6.88 2.78
N ILE A 75 4.25 -7.14 2.89
CA ILE A 75 5.24 -6.14 3.30
C ILE A 75 5.28 -4.98 2.31
N CYS A 76 5.22 -5.27 1.01
CA CYS A 76 5.18 -4.23 -0.02
C CYS A 76 3.93 -3.34 0.11
N LEU A 77 2.76 -3.94 0.34
CA LEU A 77 1.51 -3.19 0.55
C LEU A 77 1.56 -2.31 1.81
N ILE A 78 2.11 -2.83 2.91
CA ILE A 78 2.26 -2.07 4.15
C ILE A 78 3.22 -0.87 3.94
N GLN A 79 4.30 -1.04 3.18
CA GLN A 79 5.23 0.04 2.85
C GLN A 79 4.54 1.12 2.01
N ILE A 80 3.73 0.73 1.02
CA ILE A 80 2.97 1.67 0.19
C ILE A 80 1.98 2.48 1.04
N ALA A 81 1.23 1.82 1.92
CA ALA A 81 0.29 2.48 2.83
C ALA A 81 1.00 3.41 3.82
N SER A 82 2.15 2.99 4.37
CA SER A 82 2.97 3.82 5.27
C SER A 82 3.47 5.09 4.55
N ASP A 83 3.96 4.95 3.33
CA ASP A 83 4.40 6.09 2.52
C ASP A 83 3.24 7.02 2.16
N TYR A 84 2.06 6.49 1.90
CA TYR A 84 0.85 7.27 1.68
C TYR A 84 0.49 8.12 2.92
N ILE A 85 0.42 7.50 4.11
CA ILE A 85 0.15 8.20 5.37
C ILE A 85 1.21 9.26 5.67
N ARG A 86 2.49 8.93 5.46
CA ARG A 86 3.60 9.88 5.64
C ARG A 86 3.47 11.11 4.74
N ARG A 87 3.02 10.93 3.49
CA ARG A 87 2.75 12.04 2.56
C ARG A 87 1.51 12.83 2.99
N LEU A 88 0.46 12.16 3.49
CA LEU A 88 -0.79 12.77 3.92
C LEU A 88 -0.62 13.70 5.13
N ILE A 89 0.19 13.28 6.11
CA ILE A 89 0.42 14.04 7.36
C ILE A 89 1.35 15.26 7.15
N GLY A 90 2.04 15.34 6.01
CA GLY A 90 2.88 16.47 5.64
C GLY A 90 4.31 16.39 6.18
N LYS A 91 5.22 17.15 5.54
CA LYS A 91 6.70 17.18 5.64
C LYS A 91 7.30 17.47 7.04
N HIS A 92 6.57 17.35 8.13
CA HIS A 92 7.07 17.73 9.45
C HIS A 92 7.77 16.55 10.13
N LYS A 93 9.11 16.53 9.95
CA LYS A 93 10.10 15.57 10.46
C LYS A 93 9.96 14.16 9.85
N LYS A 94 11.08 13.43 9.78
CA LYS A 94 11.05 11.99 9.52
C LYS A 94 10.28 11.35 10.68
N THR A 95 8.97 11.24 10.55
CA THR A 95 8.16 10.51 11.52
C THR A 95 8.15 9.07 11.08
N ASP A 96 8.73 8.21 11.90
CA ASP A 96 8.74 6.77 11.64
C ASP A 96 7.30 6.24 11.77
N CYS A 97 6.80 5.61 10.73
CA CYS A 97 5.55 4.86 10.78
C CYS A 97 5.82 3.55 11.51
N LYS A 98 5.05 3.27 12.58
CA LYS A 98 5.11 1.97 13.25
C LYS A 98 3.97 1.09 12.74
N ILE A 99 4.30 -0.14 12.40
CA ILE A 99 3.30 -1.16 12.06
C ILE A 99 2.97 -1.87 13.36
N LEU A 100 1.71 -1.81 13.78
CA LEU A 100 1.23 -2.47 14.98
C LEU A 100 0.40 -3.70 14.61
N PRO A 101 0.54 -4.83 15.35
CA PRO A 101 -0.44 -5.89 15.30
C PRO A 101 -1.79 -5.35 15.78
N LEU A 102 -2.89 -5.77 15.12
CA LEU A 102 -4.25 -5.33 15.49
C LEU A 102 -4.54 -5.54 16.99
N GLN A 103 -4.05 -6.65 17.55
CA GLN A 103 -4.20 -7.00 18.97
C GLN A 103 -3.59 -5.95 19.91
N SER A 104 -2.50 -5.28 19.50
CA SER A 104 -1.85 -4.25 20.32
C SER A 104 -2.68 -2.97 20.43
N VAL A 105 -3.58 -2.71 19.49
CA VAL A 105 -4.49 -1.55 19.53
C VAL A 105 -5.72 -1.83 20.38
N ILE A 106 -6.20 -3.07 20.39
CA ILE A 106 -7.41 -3.49 21.13
C ILE A 106 -7.17 -3.51 22.67
N ASN A 107 -5.92 -3.69 23.10
CA ASN A 107 -5.56 -3.74 24.53
C ASN A 107 -5.35 -2.36 25.20
N CYS A 108 -5.59 -1.24 24.50
CA CYS A 108 -5.55 0.11 25.08
C CYS A 108 -6.88 0.51 25.73
N ASN A 109 -7.48 -0.37 26.54
CA ASN A 109 -8.62 -0.07 27.42
C ASN A 109 -8.16 0.08 28.87
#